data_AF-A0A346GQR8-F1
#
_entry.id   AF-A0A346GQR8-F1
#
_cell.length_a   1.000
_cell.length_b   1.000
_cell.length_c   1.000
_cell.angle_alpha   90.00
_cell.angle_beta   90.00
_cell.angle_gamma   90.00
#
_symmetry.space_group_name_H-M   'P 1'
#
loop_
_entity.id
_entity.type
_entity.pdbx_description
1 polymer ?
#
loop_
_entity_poly.entity_id
_entity_poly.type
_entity_poly.pdbx_seq_one_letter_code
_entity_poly.pdbx_strand_id
1 'polypeptide(L)'
;MSADGISDLIKPEIFLVIFPGTTTTAKRGGAGWLNNKRVVFWVWLYISKASYKNMGIFQRGSAPESIPYREYHFPSYPDTHEKRKKVLRDWISFMRSRFNINQIAQFCYRMENEWAFTFDNIHVPRHFKEGTDDTEWSWNYIKKKRLFSLSGLQHIQPQNNAERKLLINAFFDTCLIENNPADDIDIKNMLLRKMNAAFYKRKSRARARIHSRNNQQMSVSSGTDKQVNIRLKDFQYQQLLFIAQKENKSKSEIIKELITRAYRAIQ
;
A
#
# COMPACT_ATOMS: atom_id res chain seq x y z
N MET A 1 11.66 -25.06 48.99
CA MET A 1 11.60 -23.71 49.58
C MET A 1 12.88 -23.00 49.14
N SER A 2 12.94 -21.92 48.37
CA SER A 2 12.01 -20.94 47.78
C SER A 2 12.34 -20.87 46.26
N ALA A 3 11.43 -20.75 45.28
CA ALA A 3 10.26 -19.89 45.12
C ALA A 3 10.60 -18.39 45.12
N ASP A 4 11.35 -17.95 44.11
CA ASP A 4 11.39 -16.59 43.56
C ASP A 4 11.67 -16.78 42.06
N GLY A 5 10.70 -16.66 41.15
CA GLY A 5 9.85 -15.50 40.97
C GLY A 5 10.14 -14.83 39.63
N ILE A 6 10.36 -15.60 38.54
CA ILE A 6 10.28 -15.05 37.18
C ILE A 6 8.81 -15.07 36.74
N SER A 7 7.97 -14.43 37.56
CA SER A 7 6.57 -14.12 37.28
C SER A 7 6.43 -12.74 36.63
N ASP A 8 7.42 -11.86 36.73
CA ASP A 8 7.18 -10.42 36.57
C ASP A 8 7.98 -9.69 35.49
N LEU A 9 8.56 -10.40 34.52
CA LEU A 9 9.22 -9.75 33.37
C LEU A 9 8.28 -9.70 32.15
N ILE A 10 7.28 -8.82 32.29
CA ILE A 10 6.48 -8.16 31.24
C ILE A 10 5.74 -9.13 30.29
N LYS A 11 4.44 -9.38 30.55
CA LYS A 11 3.54 -9.96 29.55
C LYS A 11 3.18 -8.90 28.50
N PRO A 12 3.55 -9.06 27.21
CA PRO A 12 2.95 -8.28 26.14
C PRO A 12 1.48 -8.70 26.04
N GLU A 13 0.57 -7.73 25.85
CA GLU A 13 -0.87 -7.93 25.72
C GLU A 13 -1.18 -9.09 24.74
N ILE A 14 -1.72 -10.24 25.19
CA ILE A 14 -1.75 -11.50 24.39
C ILE A 14 -2.87 -11.47 23.30
N PHE A 15 -2.85 -10.43 22.45
CA PHE A 15 -3.98 -9.91 21.65
C PHE A 15 -5.20 -9.47 22.48
N LEU A 16 -4.92 -9.14 23.75
CA LEU A 16 -5.82 -9.05 24.90
C LEU A 16 -6.73 -10.29 25.02
N VAL A 17 -6.04 -11.44 25.12
CA VAL A 17 -6.50 -12.81 25.47
C VAL A 17 -7.60 -13.36 24.57
N ILE A 18 -7.43 -13.18 23.26
CA ILE A 18 -8.18 -13.94 22.22
C ILE A 18 -9.60 -13.37 21.99
N PHE A 19 -9.74 -12.06 22.20
CA PHE A 19 -10.75 -11.11 21.69
C PHE A 19 -12.23 -11.27 22.11
N PRO A 20 -12.62 -10.57 23.19
CA PRO A 20 -13.61 -9.51 23.01
C PRO A 20 -13.26 -8.19 23.72
N GLY A 21 -13.35 -7.05 23.00
CA GLY A 21 -13.50 -5.70 23.59
C GLY A 21 -12.25 -4.82 23.77
N THR A 22 -11.15 -5.11 23.10
CA THR A 22 -9.82 -4.78 23.65
C THR A 22 -9.42 -3.30 23.53
N THR A 23 -9.67 -2.56 24.61
CA THR A 23 -9.27 -1.17 24.92
C THR A 23 -7.89 -1.12 25.57
N THR A 24 -6.83 -1.04 24.76
CA THR A 24 -5.58 -0.30 24.97
C THR A 24 -4.83 -0.22 23.63
N THR A 25 -3.88 0.71 23.55
CA THR A 25 -3.43 1.41 22.34
C THR A 25 -2.90 0.51 21.22
N ALA A 26 -3.61 0.49 20.10
CA ALA A 26 -3.00 0.25 18.79
C ALA A 26 -1.98 1.35 18.54
N LYS A 27 -0.70 1.17 18.92
CA LYS A 27 0.35 2.16 18.67
C LYS A 27 0.44 2.35 17.14
N ARG A 28 -0.09 3.38 16.48
CA ARG A 28 -0.63 4.68 16.92
C ARG A 28 -1.89 5.05 16.12
N GLY A 29 -3.06 4.79 16.71
CA GLY A 29 -4.36 5.26 16.21
C GLY A 29 -5.46 5.37 17.29
N GLY A 30 -5.13 5.27 18.57
CA GLY A 30 -6.03 5.55 19.72
C GLY A 30 -7.16 4.55 19.97
N ALA A 31 -7.67 3.88 18.93
CA ALA A 31 -8.71 2.86 19.04
C ALA A 31 -8.11 1.45 19.15
N GLY A 32 -8.74 0.57 19.92
CA GLY A 32 -8.39 -0.85 20.00
C GLY A 32 -8.39 -1.58 18.65
N TRP A 33 -7.71 -2.73 18.55
CA TRP A 33 -7.50 -3.46 17.29
C TRP A 33 -8.78 -3.72 16.49
N LEU A 34 -9.87 -4.17 17.13
CA LEU A 34 -11.15 -4.45 16.46
C LEU A 34 -11.89 -3.20 15.98
N ASN A 35 -11.55 -2.02 16.50
CA ASN A 35 -12.16 -0.75 16.11
C ASN A 35 -11.41 -0.12 14.92
N ASN A 36 -10.20 -0.59 14.62
CA ASN A 36 -9.40 -0.08 13.52
C ASN A 36 -9.61 -0.91 12.24
N LYS A 37 -10.26 -0.31 11.23
CA LYS A 37 -10.56 -0.96 9.94
C LYS A 37 -9.32 -1.49 9.21
N ARG A 38 -8.19 -0.76 9.25
CA ARG A 38 -6.93 -1.16 8.59
C ARG A 38 -6.36 -2.40 9.26
N VAL A 39 -6.32 -2.39 10.60
CA VAL A 39 -5.84 -3.49 11.42
C VAL A 39 -6.70 -4.74 11.22
N VAL A 40 -8.03 -4.63 11.33
CA VAL A 40 -8.95 -5.76 11.12
C VAL A 40 -8.80 -6.34 9.71
N PHE A 41 -8.66 -5.48 8.71
CA PHE A 41 -8.42 -5.93 7.33
C PHE A 41 -7.11 -6.70 7.20
N TRP A 42 -6.03 -6.16 7.77
CA TRP A 42 -4.71 -6.79 7.74
C TRP A 42 -4.70 -8.14 8.45
N VAL A 43 -5.26 -8.22 9.67
CA VAL A 43 -5.34 -9.48 10.43
C VAL A 43 -6.11 -10.54 9.64
N TRP A 44 -7.27 -10.17 9.07
CA TRP A 44 -8.03 -11.09 8.21
C TRP A 44 -7.18 -11.59 7.03
N LEU A 45 -6.50 -10.68 6.34
CA LEU A 45 -5.67 -11.04 5.19
C LEU A 45 -4.51 -11.95 5.60
N TYR A 46 -3.88 -11.68 6.74
CA TYR A 46 -2.80 -12.46 7.31
C TYR A 46 -3.24 -13.90 7.59
N ILE A 47 -4.31 -14.10 8.38
CA ILE A 47 -4.81 -15.44 8.71
C ILE A 47 -5.35 -16.19 7.49
N SER A 48 -5.85 -15.49 6.46
CA SER A 48 -6.35 -16.11 5.22
C SER A 48 -5.28 -16.76 4.37
N LYS A 49 -4.00 -16.53 4.71
CA LYS A 49 -2.82 -17.02 4.00
C LYS A 49 -1.85 -17.80 4.87
N ALA A 50 -1.89 -17.61 6.19
CA ALA A 50 -0.96 -18.25 7.10
C ALA A 50 -1.14 -19.78 7.05
N SER A 51 -0.09 -20.49 6.63
CA SER A 51 -0.03 -21.95 6.67
C SER A 51 0.19 -22.46 8.10
N TYR A 52 -0.10 -23.72 8.40
CA TYR A 52 0.23 -24.33 9.69
C TYR A 52 1.70 -24.07 10.10
N LYS A 53 2.62 -24.27 9.14
CA LYS A 53 4.05 -23.99 9.32
C LYS A 53 4.33 -22.54 9.69
N ASN A 54 3.83 -21.57 8.94
CA ASN A 54 4.05 -20.14 9.22
C ASN A 54 3.39 -19.72 10.53
N MET A 55 2.27 -20.36 10.86
CA MET A 55 1.59 -20.17 12.13
C MET A 55 2.31 -20.84 13.30
N GLY A 56 3.28 -21.72 13.09
CA GLY A 56 3.96 -22.49 14.14
C GLY A 56 3.03 -23.41 14.91
N ILE A 57 1.96 -23.88 14.28
CA ILE A 57 0.98 -24.83 14.82
C ILE A 57 0.93 -26.05 13.91
N PHE A 58 0.63 -27.21 14.46
CA PHE A 58 0.58 -28.44 13.67
C PHE A 58 -0.72 -29.18 13.95
N GLN A 59 -1.40 -29.58 12.89
CA GLN A 59 -2.58 -30.43 12.97
C GLN A 59 -2.26 -31.80 12.37
N ARG A 60 -2.57 -32.86 13.11
CA ARG A 60 -2.42 -34.23 12.61
C ARG A 60 -3.31 -34.44 11.38
N GLY A 61 -2.71 -34.91 10.29
CA GLY A 61 -3.40 -35.16 9.02
C GLY A 61 -3.46 -33.98 8.06
N SER A 62 -3.01 -32.78 8.47
CA SER A 62 -2.87 -31.63 7.58
C SER A 62 -1.43 -31.49 7.09
N ALA A 63 -1.25 -31.06 5.84
CA ALA A 63 0.08 -30.73 5.33
C ALA A 63 0.62 -29.44 5.99
N PRO A 64 1.92 -29.30 6.27
CA PRO A 64 2.48 -28.09 6.88
C PRO A 64 2.20 -26.81 6.09
N GLU A 65 2.14 -26.92 4.77
CA GLU A 65 1.87 -25.80 3.85
C GLU A 65 0.37 -25.53 3.65
N SER A 66 -0.51 -26.35 4.22
CA SER A 66 -1.96 -26.11 4.21
C SER A 66 -2.32 -24.85 4.98
N ILE A 67 -3.34 -24.14 4.50
CA ILE A 67 -3.87 -22.92 5.12
C ILE A 67 -5.14 -23.28 5.89
N PRO A 68 -5.14 -23.22 7.24
CA PRO A 68 -6.30 -23.63 8.05
C PRO A 68 -7.56 -22.86 7.68
N TYR A 69 -7.42 -21.54 7.43
CA TYR A 69 -8.54 -20.69 7.02
C TYR A 69 -9.29 -21.26 5.79
N ARG A 70 -8.57 -21.87 4.84
CA ARG A 70 -9.17 -22.46 3.63
C ARG A 70 -9.68 -23.89 3.86
N GLU A 71 -8.92 -24.71 4.58
CA GLU A 71 -9.32 -26.09 4.92
C GLU A 71 -10.67 -26.12 5.67
N TYR A 72 -10.91 -25.12 6.51
CA TYR A 72 -12.15 -25.00 7.29
C TYR A 72 -13.22 -24.14 6.63
N HIS A 73 -13.07 -23.82 5.33
CA HIS A 73 -14.08 -23.13 4.55
C HIS A 73 -14.56 -21.80 5.14
N PHE A 74 -13.68 -21.03 5.79
CA PHE A 74 -14.01 -19.67 6.18
C PHE A 74 -14.30 -18.80 4.95
N PRO A 75 -15.14 -17.75 5.07
CA PRO A 75 -15.51 -16.91 3.92
C PRO A 75 -14.29 -16.38 3.17
N SER A 76 -14.26 -16.57 1.85
CA SER A 76 -13.14 -16.14 1.00
C SER A 76 -12.96 -14.62 1.00
N TYR A 77 -14.05 -13.86 1.18
CA TYR A 77 -14.00 -12.40 1.23
C TYR A 77 -15.12 -11.78 2.10
N PRO A 78 -14.86 -11.47 3.38
CA PRO A 78 -15.71 -10.60 4.19
C PRO A 78 -15.54 -9.13 3.76
N ASP A 79 -16.49 -8.63 2.98
CA ASP A 79 -16.51 -7.29 2.33
C ASP A 79 -16.79 -6.11 3.29
N THR A 80 -17.26 -6.35 4.51
CA THR A 80 -17.50 -5.30 5.50
C THR A 80 -16.64 -5.45 6.76
N HIS A 81 -16.42 -4.34 7.47
CA HIS A 81 -15.71 -4.34 8.75
C HIS A 81 -16.35 -5.27 9.79
N GLU A 82 -17.68 -5.25 9.89
CA GLU A 82 -18.40 -6.11 10.84
C GLU A 82 -18.36 -7.58 10.43
N LYS A 83 -18.45 -7.90 9.14
CA LYS A 83 -18.24 -9.27 8.65
C LYS A 83 -16.82 -9.75 8.96
N ARG A 84 -15.80 -8.91 8.77
CA ARG A 84 -14.40 -9.24 9.14
C ARG A 84 -14.28 -9.50 10.63
N LYS A 85 -14.82 -8.64 11.49
CA LYS A 85 -14.83 -8.85 12.95
C LYS A 85 -15.49 -10.18 13.34
N LYS A 86 -16.63 -10.51 12.72
CA LYS A 86 -17.30 -11.79 12.95
C LYS A 86 -16.39 -12.96 12.56
N VAL A 87 -15.84 -12.95 11.34
CA VAL A 87 -14.92 -13.99 10.86
C VAL A 87 -13.70 -14.15 11.79
N LEU A 88 -13.11 -13.05 12.26
CA LEU A 88 -11.98 -13.13 13.18
C LEU A 88 -12.35 -13.80 14.51
N ARG A 89 -13.54 -13.49 15.07
CA ARG A 89 -14.02 -14.16 16.29
C ARG A 89 -14.29 -15.65 16.06
N ASP A 90 -14.94 -15.98 14.95
CA ASP A 90 -15.25 -17.37 14.59
C ASP A 90 -13.96 -18.18 14.40
N TRP A 91 -12.98 -17.61 13.69
CA TRP A 91 -11.67 -18.20 13.47
C TRP A 91 -10.92 -18.44 14.78
N ILE A 92 -10.94 -17.47 15.67
CA ILE A 92 -10.37 -17.59 17.00
C ILE A 92 -11.03 -18.71 17.81
N SER A 93 -12.36 -18.77 17.82
CA SER A 93 -13.12 -19.81 18.54
C SER A 93 -12.75 -21.19 18.02
N PHE A 94 -12.67 -21.31 16.69
CA PHE A 94 -12.19 -22.51 16.02
C PHE A 94 -10.77 -22.89 16.48
N MET A 95 -9.82 -21.94 16.47
CA MET A 95 -8.45 -22.17 16.91
C MET A 95 -8.40 -22.71 18.35
N ARG A 96 -9.17 -22.11 19.27
CA ARG A 96 -9.25 -22.56 20.67
C ARG A 96 -9.83 -23.95 20.85
N SER A 97 -10.69 -24.39 19.93
CA SER A 97 -11.26 -25.74 19.95
C SER A 97 -10.29 -26.82 19.47
N ARG A 98 -9.21 -26.44 18.77
CA ARG A 98 -8.28 -27.37 18.11
C ARG A 98 -6.86 -27.35 18.65
N PHE A 99 -6.40 -26.22 19.18
CA PHE A 99 -5.01 -26.02 19.57
C PHE A 99 -4.89 -25.56 21.01
N ASN A 100 -3.71 -25.80 21.59
CA ASN A 100 -3.40 -25.34 22.93
C ASN A 100 -3.37 -23.80 22.97
N ILE A 101 -3.91 -23.22 24.04
CA ILE A 101 -3.90 -21.78 24.31
C ILE A 101 -2.51 -21.16 24.14
N ASN A 102 -1.45 -21.85 24.56
CA ASN A 102 -0.07 -21.36 24.46
C ASN A 102 0.40 -21.23 22.99
N GLN A 103 0.01 -22.18 22.13
CA GLN A 103 0.35 -22.13 20.71
C GLN A 103 -0.37 -20.99 20.00
N ILE A 104 -1.66 -20.81 20.32
CA ILE A 104 -2.47 -19.71 19.77
C ILE A 104 -1.91 -18.36 20.23
N ALA A 105 -1.55 -18.25 21.51
CA ALA A 105 -0.94 -17.04 22.08
C ALA A 105 0.38 -16.68 21.37
N GLN A 106 1.26 -17.65 21.14
CA GLN A 106 2.51 -17.42 20.41
C GLN A 106 2.30 -16.98 18.97
N PHE A 107 1.32 -17.57 18.27
CA PHE A 107 0.95 -17.16 16.93
C PHE A 107 0.46 -15.69 16.90
N CYS A 108 -0.48 -15.36 17.77
CA CYS A 108 -1.01 -14.01 17.91
C CYS A 108 0.10 -13.00 18.23
N TYR A 109 1.02 -13.34 19.14
CA TYR A 109 2.16 -12.49 19.47
C TYR A 109 3.08 -12.20 18.28
N ARG A 110 3.40 -13.21 17.46
CA ARG A 110 4.18 -13.01 16.23
C ARG A 110 3.48 -12.07 15.25
N MET A 111 2.18 -12.31 15.03
CA MET A 111 1.35 -11.48 14.16
C MET A 111 1.29 -10.03 14.64
N GLU A 112 1.17 -9.80 15.96
CA GLU A 112 1.21 -8.46 16.54
C GLU A 112 2.54 -7.75 16.30
N ASN A 113 3.66 -8.46 16.54
CA ASN A 113 4.99 -7.91 16.31
C ASN A 113 5.23 -7.56 14.83
N GLU A 114 4.78 -8.40 13.90
CA GLU A 114 4.90 -8.13 12.46
C GLU A 114 4.09 -6.89 12.06
N TRP A 115 2.86 -6.77 12.57
CA TRP A 115 2.04 -5.59 12.35
C TRP A 115 2.72 -4.33 12.90
N ALA A 116 3.22 -4.38 14.14
CA ALA A 116 3.88 -3.24 14.78
C ALA A 116 5.12 -2.81 13.99
N PHE A 117 5.99 -3.76 13.64
CA PHE A 117 7.17 -3.51 12.81
C PHE A 117 6.79 -2.87 11.47
N THR A 118 5.78 -3.41 10.79
CA THR A 118 5.35 -2.87 9.49
C THR A 118 4.76 -1.47 9.63
N PHE A 119 3.91 -1.27 10.62
CA PHE A 119 3.25 0.02 10.87
C PHE A 119 4.28 1.13 11.17
N ASP A 120 5.30 0.82 11.98
CA ASP A 120 6.34 1.77 12.34
C ASP A 120 7.30 2.09 11.18
N ASN A 121 7.40 1.22 10.18
CA ASN A 121 8.34 1.40 9.06
C ASN A 121 7.67 1.81 7.74
N ILE A 122 6.35 1.65 7.60
CA ILE A 122 5.59 1.95 6.38
C ILE A 122 4.55 3.02 6.63
N HIS A 123 4.85 4.21 6.12
CA HIS A 123 3.98 5.37 6.23
C HIS A 123 3.25 5.62 4.92
N VAL A 124 2.13 4.93 4.73
CA VAL A 124 1.30 5.11 3.53
C VAL A 124 0.78 6.57 3.49
N PRO A 125 1.05 7.33 2.41
CA PRO A 125 0.73 8.75 2.31
C PRO A 125 -0.72 9.12 2.63
N ARG A 126 -0.90 10.18 3.44
CA ARG A 126 -2.22 10.70 3.85
C ARG A 126 -3.08 11.25 2.70
N HIS A 127 -2.50 11.50 1.52
CA HIS A 127 -3.23 12.03 0.36
C HIS A 127 -4.09 10.99 -0.37
N PHE A 128 -4.06 9.71 0.03
CA PHE A 128 -5.10 8.74 -0.32
C PHE A 128 -6.38 9.01 0.50
N LYS A 129 -6.99 10.18 0.27
CA LYS A 129 -8.27 10.51 0.88
C LYS A 129 -9.36 9.66 0.24
N GLU A 130 -10.22 9.10 1.09
CA GLU A 130 -11.39 8.32 0.67
C GLU A 130 -12.27 9.17 -0.25
N GLY A 131 -12.91 8.54 -1.23
CA GLY A 131 -13.90 9.22 -2.08
C GLY A 131 -13.34 9.92 -3.32
N THR A 132 -12.06 9.77 -3.65
CA THR A 132 -11.44 10.47 -4.79
C THR A 132 -10.88 9.53 -5.86
N ASP A 133 -10.83 9.99 -7.11
CA ASP A 133 -10.12 9.39 -8.25
C ASP A 133 -8.65 9.03 -7.94
N ASP A 134 -8.10 9.61 -6.87
CA ASP A 134 -6.74 9.36 -6.41
C ASP A 134 -6.59 7.93 -5.88
N THR A 135 -7.61 7.38 -5.21
CA THR A 135 -7.59 5.98 -4.73
C THR A 135 -7.65 5.00 -5.91
N GLU A 136 -8.47 5.29 -6.92
CA GLU A 136 -8.57 4.46 -8.13
C GLU A 136 -7.26 4.45 -8.91
N TRP A 137 -6.67 5.62 -9.13
CA TRP A 137 -5.38 5.71 -9.80
C TRP A 137 -4.29 4.97 -9.05
N SER A 138 -4.25 5.08 -7.71
CA SER A 138 -3.25 4.41 -6.88
C SER A 138 -3.40 2.89 -6.94
N TRP A 139 -4.63 2.38 -6.88
CA TRP A 139 -4.94 0.97 -7.08
C TRP A 139 -4.45 0.47 -8.44
N ASN A 140 -4.78 1.20 -9.51
CA ASN A 140 -4.32 0.87 -10.87
C ASN A 140 -2.81 0.99 -11.03
N TYR A 141 -2.15 1.86 -10.26
CA TYR A 141 -0.69 1.98 -10.24
C TYR A 141 -0.02 0.77 -9.59
N ILE A 142 -0.52 0.31 -8.42
CA ILE A 142 0.05 -0.84 -7.72
C ILE A 142 -0.22 -2.16 -8.44
N LYS A 143 -1.40 -2.33 -9.07
CA LYS A 143 -1.75 -3.52 -9.87
C LYS A 143 -0.76 -3.82 -11.00
N LYS A 144 -0.05 -2.80 -11.49
CA LYS A 144 0.95 -2.92 -12.55
C LYS A 144 2.33 -3.33 -12.04
N LYS A 145 2.52 -3.46 -10.73
CA LYS A 145 3.82 -3.79 -10.13
C LYS A 145 3.97 -5.28 -9.97
N ARG A 146 5.18 -5.79 -10.24
CA ARG A 146 5.51 -7.23 -10.10
C ARG A 146 5.18 -7.78 -8.71
N LEU A 147 5.41 -6.98 -7.67
CA LEU A 147 5.13 -7.37 -6.28
C LEU A 147 3.63 -7.55 -5.98
N PHE A 148 2.74 -7.02 -6.83
CA PHE A 148 1.30 -7.13 -6.62
C PHE A 148 0.83 -8.58 -6.64
N SER A 149 1.40 -9.44 -7.49
CA SER A 149 1.02 -10.86 -7.51
C SER A 149 1.41 -11.60 -6.23
N LEU A 150 2.54 -11.21 -5.61
CA LEU A 150 2.99 -11.77 -4.34
C LEU A 150 2.10 -11.36 -3.17
N SER A 151 1.39 -10.22 -3.29
CA SER A 151 0.51 -9.73 -2.24
C SER A 151 -0.77 -10.56 -2.05
N GLY A 152 -1.09 -11.50 -2.94
CA GLY A 152 -2.34 -12.27 -2.88
C GLY A 152 -3.62 -11.44 -3.05
N LEU A 153 -3.51 -10.15 -3.36
CA LEU A 153 -4.65 -9.24 -3.58
C LEU A 153 -5.22 -9.33 -5.01
N GLN A 154 -4.56 -10.09 -5.89
CA GLN A 154 -4.88 -10.16 -7.33
C GLN A 154 -6.29 -10.67 -7.64
N HIS A 155 -6.89 -11.43 -6.72
CA HIS A 155 -8.24 -11.99 -6.86
C HIS A 155 -9.32 -11.13 -6.17
N ILE A 156 -8.94 -10.02 -5.53
CA ILE A 156 -9.85 -9.17 -4.79
C ILE A 156 -10.18 -7.92 -5.62
N GLN A 157 -11.48 -7.64 -5.77
CA GLN A 157 -11.96 -6.40 -6.38
C GLN A 157 -12.61 -5.50 -5.32
N PRO A 158 -12.13 -4.26 -5.12
CA PRO A 158 -12.75 -3.34 -4.19
C PRO A 158 -14.15 -2.95 -4.66
N GLN A 159 -15.14 -3.08 -3.78
CA GLN A 159 -16.54 -2.70 -4.03
C GLN A 159 -16.75 -1.18 -3.93
N ASN A 160 -15.91 -0.49 -3.16
CA ASN A 160 -16.01 0.96 -2.95
C ASN A 160 -14.66 1.61 -2.65
N ASN A 161 -14.66 2.95 -2.57
CA ASN A 161 -13.45 3.74 -2.34
C ASN A 161 -12.78 3.48 -0.99
N ALA A 162 -13.57 3.22 0.06
CA ALA A 162 -13.03 2.92 1.39
C ALA A 162 -12.29 1.57 1.40
N GLU A 163 -12.87 0.56 0.75
CA GLU A 163 -12.27 -0.74 0.59
C GLU A 163 -11.02 -0.71 -0.29
N ARG A 164 -11.03 0.08 -1.37
CA ARG A 164 -9.85 0.29 -2.20
C ARG A 164 -8.68 0.85 -1.40
N LYS A 165 -8.94 1.79 -0.49
CA LYS A 165 -7.92 2.32 0.42
C LYS A 165 -7.38 1.26 1.37
N LEU A 166 -8.24 0.38 1.91
CA LEU A 166 -7.79 -0.76 2.73
C LEU A 166 -6.90 -1.70 1.94
N LEU A 167 -7.22 -2.01 0.68
CA LEU A 167 -6.40 -2.86 -0.18
C LEU A 167 -5.05 -2.21 -0.53
N ILE A 168 -5.02 -0.91 -0.81
CA ILE A 168 -3.76 -0.18 -1.03
C ILE A 168 -2.89 -0.25 0.23
N ASN A 169 -3.47 -0.01 1.41
CA ASN A 169 -2.73 -0.16 2.67
C ASN A 169 -2.22 -1.58 2.83
N ALA A 170 -3.08 -2.58 2.65
CA ALA A 170 -2.74 -4.00 2.80
C ALA A 170 -1.60 -4.44 1.88
N PHE A 171 -1.52 -3.90 0.66
CA PHE A 171 -0.40 -4.18 -0.25
C PHE A 171 0.96 -3.78 0.36
N PHE A 172 1.02 -2.64 1.05
CA PHE A 172 2.24 -2.21 1.73
C PHE A 172 2.38 -2.90 3.10
N ASP A 173 1.27 -3.20 3.78
CA ASP A 173 1.28 -3.77 5.13
C ASP A 173 1.60 -5.28 5.17
N THR A 174 1.43 -6.01 4.07
CA THR A 174 1.66 -7.47 4.04
C THR A 174 3.12 -7.75 3.74
N CYS A 175 3.86 -8.47 4.58
CA CYS A 175 5.22 -8.93 4.26
C CYS A 175 5.22 -9.74 2.95
N LEU A 176 5.98 -9.30 1.93
CA LEU A 176 6.03 -9.99 0.63
C LEU A 176 7.29 -10.85 0.46
N ILE A 177 8.27 -10.69 1.36
CA ILE A 177 9.53 -11.43 1.37
C ILE A 177 9.75 -11.98 2.79
N GLU A 178 9.22 -13.18 3.04
CA GLU A 178 9.13 -13.77 4.38
C GLU A 178 10.49 -13.89 5.10
N ASN A 179 11.58 -14.11 4.35
CA ASN A 179 12.92 -14.33 4.92
C ASN A 179 13.76 -13.04 5.06
N ASN A 180 13.28 -11.89 4.57
CA ASN A 180 14.00 -10.63 4.72
C ASN A 180 13.03 -9.43 4.87
N PRO A 181 12.47 -9.23 6.07
CA PRO A 181 11.55 -8.13 6.34
C PRO A 181 12.17 -6.75 6.10
N ALA A 182 13.47 -6.56 6.36
CA ALA A 182 14.13 -5.26 6.17
C ALA A 182 14.19 -4.87 4.68
N ASP A 183 14.60 -5.80 3.81
CA ASP A 183 14.61 -5.58 2.36
C ASP A 183 13.19 -5.34 1.81
N ASP A 184 12.19 -6.06 2.34
CA ASP A 184 10.79 -5.88 1.97
C ASP A 184 10.31 -4.46 2.29
N ILE A 185 10.62 -3.95 3.49
CA ILE A 185 10.36 -2.56 3.89
C ILE A 185 11.02 -1.59 2.92
N ASP A 186 12.30 -1.77 2.59
CA ASP A 186 13.04 -0.86 1.70
C ASP A 186 12.46 -0.80 0.30
N ILE A 187 12.13 -1.97 -0.27
CA ILE A 187 11.49 -2.09 -1.58
C ILE A 187 10.13 -1.38 -1.59
N LYS A 188 9.32 -1.59 -0.55
CA LYS A 188 8.01 -0.95 -0.40
C LYS A 188 8.13 0.55 -0.22
N ASN A 189 9.07 1.03 0.59
CA ASN A 189 9.35 2.46 0.77
C ASN A 189 9.85 3.11 -0.53
N MET A 190 10.70 2.43 -1.31
CA MET A 190 11.05 2.87 -2.66
C MET A 190 9.82 2.96 -3.57
N LEU A 191 8.94 1.95 -3.54
CA LEU A 191 7.72 1.93 -4.35
C LEU A 191 6.75 3.05 -3.96
N LEU A 192 6.59 3.31 -2.66
CA LEU A 192 5.83 4.45 -2.12
C LEU A 192 6.39 5.78 -2.63
N ARG A 193 7.71 5.99 -2.55
CA ARG A 193 8.37 7.19 -3.08
C ARG A 193 8.10 7.38 -4.59
N LYS A 194 8.25 6.31 -5.37
CA LYS A 194 7.97 6.33 -6.83
C LYS A 194 6.49 6.63 -7.12
N MET A 195 5.58 6.03 -6.35
CA MET A 195 4.15 6.27 -6.48
C MET A 195 3.80 7.73 -6.18
N ASN A 196 4.34 8.30 -5.10
CA ASN A 196 4.14 9.70 -4.73
C ASN A 196 4.64 10.66 -5.82
N ALA A 197 5.85 10.45 -6.33
CA ALA A 197 6.40 11.28 -7.40
C ALA A 197 5.52 11.23 -8.66
N ALA A 198 5.06 10.04 -9.06
CA ALA A 198 4.16 9.86 -10.20
C ALA A 198 2.80 10.55 -9.97
N PHE A 199 2.28 10.49 -8.74
CA PHE A 199 1.05 11.13 -8.35
C PHE A 199 1.11 12.66 -8.45
N TYR A 200 2.15 13.29 -7.88
CA TYR A 200 2.32 14.74 -7.98
C TYR A 200 2.54 15.20 -9.42
N LYS A 201 3.27 14.42 -10.23
CA LYS A 201 3.44 14.67 -11.67
C LYS A 201 2.10 14.63 -12.41
N ARG A 202 1.21 13.69 -12.08
CA ARG A 202 -0.16 13.64 -12.61
C ARG A 202 -0.96 14.89 -12.22
N LYS A 203 -0.95 15.28 -10.94
CA LYS A 203 -1.67 16.47 -10.47
C LYS A 203 -1.15 17.77 -11.10
N SER A 204 0.17 17.89 -11.27
CA SER A 204 0.79 19.01 -11.99
C SER A 204 0.29 19.09 -13.44
N ARG A 205 0.29 17.96 -14.17
CA ARG A 205 -0.22 17.91 -15.55
C ARG A 205 -1.71 18.23 -15.64
N ALA A 206 -2.52 17.77 -14.69
CA ALA A 206 -3.94 18.10 -14.64
C ALA A 206 -4.17 19.60 -14.44
N ARG A 207 -3.44 20.22 -13.50
CA ARG A 207 -3.49 21.67 -13.28
C ARG A 207 -3.05 22.46 -14.51
N ALA A 208 -1.97 22.06 -15.17
CA ALA A 208 -1.51 22.70 -16.41
C ALA A 208 -2.59 22.68 -17.52
N ARG A 209 -3.34 21.58 -17.63
CA ARG A 209 -4.47 21.48 -18.59
C ARG A 209 -5.64 22.38 -18.23
N ILE A 210 -5.95 22.53 -16.94
CA ILE A 210 -7.02 23.43 -16.47
C ILE A 210 -6.62 24.89 -16.71
N HIS A 211 -5.40 25.29 -16.34
CA HIS A 211 -4.89 26.63 -16.65
C HIS A 211 -4.88 26.92 -18.15
N SER A 212 -4.49 25.94 -18.99
CA SER A 212 -4.57 26.08 -20.44
C SER A 212 -6.01 26.27 -20.94
N ARG A 213 -7.00 25.55 -20.39
CA ARG A 213 -8.42 25.70 -20.74
C ARG A 213 -9.04 27.01 -20.27
N ASN A 214 -8.70 27.46 -19.06
CA ASN A 214 -9.19 28.72 -18.51
C ASN A 214 -8.56 29.92 -19.25
N ASN A 215 -7.28 29.82 -19.61
CA ASN A 215 -6.64 30.81 -20.48
C ASN A 215 -7.28 30.82 -21.87
N GLN A 216 -7.67 29.67 -22.43
CA GLN A 216 -8.43 29.61 -23.70
C GLN A 216 -9.82 30.27 -23.62
N GLN A 217 -10.49 30.25 -22.47
CA GLN A 217 -11.77 30.97 -22.30
C GLN A 217 -11.59 32.49 -22.10
N MET A 218 -10.46 32.94 -21.56
CA MET A 218 -10.11 34.36 -21.45
C MET A 218 -9.42 34.92 -22.71
N SER A 219 -9.04 34.05 -23.65
CA SER A 219 -8.40 34.43 -24.92
C SER A 219 -9.22 33.93 -26.10
N VAL A 220 -10.36 34.58 -26.32
CA VAL A 220 -10.87 34.79 -27.69
C VAL A 220 -9.90 35.76 -28.38
N SER A 221 -8.66 35.32 -28.63
CA SER A 221 -7.63 35.95 -29.46
C SER A 221 -6.30 35.19 -29.28
N SER A 222 -5.92 34.41 -30.30
CA SER A 222 -4.60 33.81 -30.56
C SER A 222 -4.21 32.49 -29.86
N GLY A 223 -4.34 31.38 -30.61
CA GLY A 223 -3.33 30.32 -30.75
C GLY A 223 -3.06 29.37 -29.58
N THR A 224 -3.56 28.13 -29.69
CA THR A 224 -3.33 27.02 -28.74
C THR A 224 -1.85 26.59 -28.59
N ASP A 225 -1.30 26.61 -27.37
CA ASP A 225 -0.02 25.95 -27.03
C ASP A 225 -0.21 24.42 -26.88
N LYS A 226 0.04 23.65 -27.95
CA LYS A 226 0.09 22.17 -27.90
C LYS A 226 1.46 21.68 -27.42
N GLN A 227 1.51 20.81 -26.41
CA GLN A 227 2.75 20.12 -26.02
C GLN A 227 3.01 18.91 -26.92
N VAL A 228 4.18 18.87 -27.56
CA VAL A 228 4.62 17.77 -28.44
C VAL A 228 5.79 17.04 -27.81
N ASN A 229 5.73 15.70 -27.77
CA ASN A 229 6.86 14.88 -27.35
C ASN A 229 7.84 14.74 -28.53
N ILE A 230 9.06 15.22 -28.36
CA ILE A 230 10.12 15.15 -29.36
C ILE A 230 11.19 14.17 -28.87
N ARG A 231 11.56 13.22 -29.72
CA ARG A 231 12.75 12.38 -29.50
C ARG A 231 13.94 13.01 -30.21
N LEU A 232 14.94 13.42 -29.43
CA LEU A 232 16.21 13.94 -29.95
C LEU A 232 17.28 12.86 -29.82
N LYS A 233 18.21 12.80 -30.77
CA LYS A 233 19.44 12.01 -30.62
C LYS A 233 20.32 12.65 -29.54
N ASP A 234 21.16 11.85 -28.87
CA ASP A 234 21.95 12.32 -27.73
C ASP A 234 22.79 13.56 -28.04
N PHE A 235 23.46 13.59 -29.19
CA PHE A 235 24.22 14.76 -29.64
C PHE A 235 23.36 16.03 -29.77
N GLN A 236 22.17 15.92 -30.35
CA GLN A 236 21.23 17.04 -30.51
C GLN A 236 20.69 17.51 -29.16
N TYR A 237 20.48 16.58 -28.22
CA TYR A 237 20.05 16.92 -26.87
C TYR A 237 21.13 17.67 -26.10
N GLN A 238 22.40 17.26 -26.23
CA GLN A 238 23.53 17.97 -25.60
C GLN A 238 23.72 19.37 -26.17
N GLN A 239 23.62 19.54 -27.49
CA GLN A 239 23.66 20.87 -28.11
C GLN A 239 22.52 21.77 -27.62
N LEU A 240 21.30 21.25 -27.50
CA LEU A 240 20.16 21.99 -26.97
C LEU A 240 20.38 22.42 -25.50
N LEU A 241 20.96 21.55 -24.67
CA LEU A 241 21.30 21.88 -23.28
C LEU A 241 22.34 23.00 -23.22
N PHE A 242 23.40 22.91 -24.03
CA PHE A 242 24.45 23.91 -24.09
C PHE A 242 23.91 25.28 -24.50
N ILE A 243 23.07 25.36 -25.53
CA ILE A 243 22.46 26.62 -25.99
C ILE A 243 21.52 27.19 -24.92
N ALA A 244 20.67 26.34 -24.33
CA ALA A 244 19.74 26.76 -23.27
C ALA A 244 20.48 27.35 -22.07
N GLN A 245 21.60 26.75 -21.66
CA GLN A 245 22.45 27.24 -20.58
C GLN A 245 23.16 28.55 -20.97
N LYS A 246 23.74 28.61 -22.17
CA LYS A 246 24.44 29.80 -22.67
C LYS A 246 23.52 31.02 -22.78
N GLU A 247 22.27 30.82 -23.21
CA GLU A 247 21.29 31.88 -23.40
C GLU A 247 20.42 32.16 -22.17
N ASN A 248 20.61 31.42 -21.07
CA ASN A 248 19.78 31.47 -19.87
C ASN A 248 18.26 31.37 -20.17
N LYS A 249 17.90 30.44 -21.07
CA LYS A 249 16.51 30.18 -21.49
C LYS A 249 16.14 28.73 -21.26
N SER A 250 14.84 28.46 -21.19
CA SER A 250 14.36 27.08 -21.17
C SER A 250 14.55 26.39 -22.52
N LYS A 251 14.74 25.08 -22.51
CA LYS A 251 14.81 24.26 -23.74
C LYS A 251 13.62 24.47 -24.68
N SER A 252 12.44 24.69 -24.12
CA SER A 252 11.21 24.91 -24.88
C SER A 252 11.23 26.24 -25.63
N GLU A 253 11.78 27.30 -25.03
CA GLU A 253 11.94 28.61 -25.67
C GLU A 253 12.94 28.53 -26.83
N ILE A 254 14.08 27.87 -26.62
CA ILE A 254 15.07 27.64 -27.68
C ILE A 254 14.45 26.89 -28.87
N ILE A 255 13.68 25.83 -28.63
CA ILE A 255 13.00 25.07 -29.70
C ILE A 255 11.98 25.96 -30.43
N LYS A 256 11.19 26.76 -29.72
CA LYS A 256 10.21 27.68 -30.33
C LYS A 256 10.91 28.71 -31.24
N GLU A 257 12.04 29.27 -30.80
CA GLU A 257 12.83 30.20 -31.61
C GLU A 257 13.41 29.54 -32.86
N LEU A 258 13.99 28.35 -32.72
CA LEU A 258 14.56 27.61 -33.85
C LEU A 258 13.49 27.28 -34.91
N ILE A 259 12.31 26.82 -34.48
CA ILE A 259 11.18 26.57 -35.37
C ILE A 259 10.76 27.87 -36.07
N THR A 260 10.62 28.97 -35.31
CA THR A 260 10.21 30.27 -35.89
C THR A 260 11.22 30.78 -36.91
N ARG A 261 12.52 30.66 -36.62
CA ARG A 261 13.60 31.05 -37.56
C ARG A 261 13.57 30.18 -38.81
N ALA A 262 13.40 28.87 -38.67
CA ALA A 262 13.31 27.95 -39.81
C ALA A 262 12.09 28.26 -40.69
N TYR A 263 10.93 28.54 -40.10
CA TYR A 263 9.74 28.93 -40.86
C TYR A 263 9.92 30.24 -41.64
N ARG A 264 10.58 31.24 -41.04
CA ARG A 264 10.86 32.52 -41.70
C ARG A 264 11.86 32.41 -42.85
N ALA A 265 12.75 31.42 -42.81
CA ALA A 265 13.75 31.21 -43.87
C ALA A 265 13.18 30.48 -45.09
N ILE A 266 11.96 29.94 -45.00
CA ILE A 266 11.28 29.18 -46.06
C ILE A 266 10.22 30.05 -46.77
N GLN A 267 9.91 31.24 -46.24
CA GLN A 267 9.10 32.28 -46.89
C GLN A 267 10.00 33.22 -47.69
#